data_AF-A0A8H8DAB5-F1
#
_entry.id   AF-A0A8H8DAB5-F1
#
_cell.length_a   1.000
_cell.length_b   1.000
_cell.length_c   1.000
_cell.angle_alpha   90.00
_cell.angle_beta   90.00
_cell.angle_gamma   90.00
#
_symmetry.space_group_name_H-M   'P 1'
#
loop_
_entity.id
_entity.type
_entity.pdbx_description
1 polymer ?
#
loop_
_entity_poly.entity_id
_entity_poly.type
_entity_poly.pdbx_seq_one_letter_code
_entity_poly.pdbx_strand_id
1 'polypeptide(L)'
;MEFEDIRWLLALLQDDGIPVCIVGELALNYYNAPRIVNDLELCVRANDLELAASIFESRKDRLEKANVIDHNIYTEYKRGFPRFRFLSQRLSCVVLFTDRYCQLDPLPTHIISHEEHQTAMGYSKEILDSVSIDQIAALPLPRFAPLFMGFCRTYIETQEITAAIAAELLVDGMNLDGEWCRTHFHASQIDELNFALRLVKSKGSRIADFSPNEVTCSIVDHQEAQRIRKIPGFS
;
A
#
# COMPACT_ATOMS: atom_id res chain seq x y z
N MET A 1 15.08 1.93 -4.94
CA MET A 1 15.16 0.56 -5.50
C MET A 1 14.67 0.61 -6.93
N GLU A 2 15.43 0.05 -7.86
CA GLU A 2 15.05 0.07 -9.28
C GLU A 2 13.92 -0.94 -9.56
N PHE A 3 13.12 -0.70 -10.60
CA PHE A 3 12.03 -1.61 -10.98
C PHE A 3 12.53 -3.04 -11.25
N GLU A 4 13.71 -3.20 -11.85
CA GLU A 4 14.28 -4.53 -12.13
C GLU A 4 14.59 -5.33 -10.85
N ASP A 5 14.95 -4.64 -9.77
CA ASP A 5 15.16 -5.28 -8.46
C ASP A 5 13.82 -5.73 -7.86
N ILE A 6 12.78 -4.91 -7.97
CA ILE A 6 11.40 -5.27 -7.55
C ILE A 6 10.94 -6.49 -8.35
N ARG A 7 11.03 -6.45 -9.67
CA ARG A 7 10.63 -7.54 -10.57
C ARG A 7 11.37 -8.84 -10.26
N TRP A 8 12.67 -8.77 -9.97
CA TRP A 8 13.46 -9.93 -9.60
C TRP A 8 13.01 -10.54 -8.26
N LEU A 9 12.73 -9.73 -7.23
CA LEU A 9 12.22 -10.22 -5.94
C LEU A 9 10.85 -10.89 -6.10
N LEU A 10 9.96 -10.29 -6.90
CA LEU A 10 8.64 -10.86 -7.18
C LEU A 10 8.77 -12.19 -7.91
N ALA A 11 9.65 -12.29 -8.91
CA ALA A 11 9.90 -13.53 -9.64
C ALA A 11 10.41 -14.66 -8.72
N LEU A 12 11.31 -14.37 -7.78
CA LEU A 12 11.78 -15.36 -6.81
C LEU A 12 10.64 -15.98 -5.99
N LEU A 13 9.67 -15.17 -5.56
CA LEU A 13 8.53 -15.67 -4.79
C LEU A 13 7.54 -16.43 -5.69
N GLN A 14 7.33 -15.95 -6.92
CA GLN A 14 6.44 -16.58 -7.89
C GLN A 14 6.95 -17.95 -8.36
N ASP A 15 8.27 -18.10 -8.57
CA ASP A 15 8.89 -19.37 -8.98
C ASP A 15 8.67 -20.49 -7.94
N ASP A 16 8.57 -20.11 -6.65
CA ASP A 16 8.25 -21.01 -5.53
C ASP A 16 6.74 -21.06 -5.21
N GLY A 17 5.89 -20.46 -6.05
CA GLY A 17 4.43 -20.50 -5.92
C GLY A 17 3.88 -19.71 -4.73
N ILE A 18 4.61 -18.71 -4.24
CA ILE A 18 4.21 -17.85 -3.13
C ILE A 18 3.45 -16.63 -3.67
N PRO A 19 2.14 -16.49 -3.38
CA PRO A 19 1.41 -15.27 -3.70
C PRO A 19 1.99 -14.09 -2.93
N VAL A 20 2.22 -12.98 -3.64
CA VAL A 20 2.80 -11.76 -3.09
C VAL A 20 2.00 -10.54 -3.54
N CYS A 21 1.87 -9.56 -2.66
CA CYS A 21 1.27 -8.26 -2.95
C CYS A 21 2.22 -7.15 -2.48
N ILE A 22 2.35 -6.07 -3.24
CA ILE A 22 3.04 -4.85 -2.80
C ILE A 22 2.10 -4.07 -1.87
N VAL A 23 2.58 -3.67 -0.70
CA VAL A 23 1.81 -2.89 0.29
C VAL A 23 2.61 -1.64 0.70
N GLY A 24 2.15 -0.95 1.74
CA GLY A 24 2.89 0.18 2.30
C GLY A 24 2.96 1.40 1.37
N GLU A 25 4.08 2.12 1.41
CA GLU A 25 4.26 3.42 0.76
C GLU A 25 4.01 3.39 -0.76
N LEU A 26 4.46 2.33 -1.45
CA LEU A 26 4.26 2.21 -2.90
C LEU A 26 2.78 1.96 -3.26
N ALA A 27 2.04 1.19 -2.45
CA ALA A 27 0.61 0.99 -2.62
C ALA A 27 -0.20 2.27 -2.31
N LEU A 28 0.26 3.09 -1.36
CA LEU A 28 -0.33 4.42 -1.11
C LEU A 28 -0.15 5.33 -2.33
N ASN A 29 1.05 5.40 -2.90
CA ASN A 29 1.30 6.18 -4.13
C ASN A 29 0.43 5.72 -5.30
N TYR A 30 0.22 4.41 -5.44
CA TYR A 30 -0.69 3.86 -6.46
C TYR A 30 -2.12 4.42 -6.34
N TYR A 31 -2.61 4.62 -5.11
CA TYR A 31 -3.91 5.23 -4.81
C TYR A 31 -3.83 6.72 -4.47
N ASN A 32 -2.93 7.44 -5.16
CA ASN A 32 -2.85 8.91 -5.14
C ASN A 32 -2.64 9.53 -3.75
N ALA A 33 -2.10 8.75 -2.81
CA ALA A 33 -1.65 9.23 -1.51
C ALA A 33 -0.14 9.51 -1.56
N PRO A 34 0.31 10.78 -1.53
CA PRO A 34 1.71 11.13 -1.77
C PRO A 34 2.61 10.66 -0.61
N ARG A 35 3.55 9.76 -0.92
CA ARG A 35 4.57 9.23 -0.01
C ARG A 35 5.93 9.11 -0.69
N ILE A 36 6.98 9.41 0.07
CA ILE A 36 8.34 9.03 -0.29
C ILE A 36 8.48 7.54 0.03
N VAL A 37 8.81 6.72 -0.98
CA VAL A 37 9.02 5.28 -0.81
C VAL A 37 10.44 5.04 -0.30
N ASN A 38 10.56 4.69 0.99
CA ASN A 38 11.84 4.42 1.62
C ASN A 38 12.23 2.94 1.51
N ASP A 39 11.26 2.06 1.75
CA ASP A 39 11.40 0.61 1.69
C ASP A 39 10.40 0.02 0.69
N LEU A 40 10.76 -1.12 0.09
CA LEU A 40 9.78 -1.97 -0.58
C LEU A 40 9.09 -2.84 0.47
N GLU A 41 7.77 -2.80 0.49
CA GLU A 41 6.96 -3.56 1.45
C GLU A 41 6.15 -4.60 0.69
N LEU A 42 6.41 -5.87 0.99
CA LEU A 42 5.76 -7.01 0.36
C LEU A 42 4.92 -7.73 1.41
N CYS A 43 3.74 -8.19 1.01
CA CYS A 43 2.83 -8.97 1.80
C CYS A 43 2.73 -10.37 1.19
N VAL A 44 2.92 -11.40 2.01
CA VAL A 44 2.75 -12.82 1.63
C VAL A 44 1.76 -13.48 2.58
N ARG A 45 1.32 -14.71 2.27
CA ARG A 45 0.47 -15.46 3.21
C ARG A 45 1.21 -15.68 4.53
N ALA A 46 0.51 -15.59 5.66
CA ALA A 46 1.12 -15.79 6.97
C ALA A 46 1.89 -17.12 7.09
N ASN A 47 1.39 -18.18 6.47
CA ASN A 47 2.03 -19.50 6.46
C ASN A 47 3.25 -19.60 5.52
N ASP A 48 3.42 -18.65 4.59
CA ASP A 48 4.54 -18.63 3.64
C ASP A 48 5.70 -17.74 4.12
N LEU A 49 5.53 -16.98 5.21
CA LEU A 49 6.49 -15.95 5.64
C LEU A 49 7.91 -16.53 5.84
N GLU A 50 8.01 -17.67 6.52
CA GLU A 50 9.29 -18.34 6.77
C GLU A 50 9.95 -18.80 5.46
N LEU A 51 9.15 -19.37 4.55
CA LEU A 51 9.63 -19.83 3.24
C LEU A 51 10.11 -18.65 2.39
N ALA A 52 9.30 -17.60 2.26
CA ALA A 52 9.64 -16.36 1.55
C ALA A 52 10.93 -15.72 2.08
N ALA A 53 11.08 -15.65 3.42
CA ALA A 53 12.29 -15.16 4.05
C ALA A 53 13.50 -16.05 3.71
N SER A 54 13.36 -17.38 3.76
CA SER A 54 14.44 -18.31 3.44
C SER A 54 14.89 -18.24 1.97
N ILE A 55 13.96 -18.00 1.03
CA ILE A 55 14.27 -17.77 -0.39
C ILE A 55 15.18 -16.54 -0.51
N PHE A 56 14.82 -15.42 0.14
CA PHE A 56 15.65 -14.22 0.13
C PHE A 56 17.00 -14.42 0.84
N GLU A 57 17.02 -15.11 1.99
CA GLU A 57 18.26 -15.45 2.72
C GLU A 57 19.21 -16.35 1.90
N SER A 58 18.68 -17.17 0.98
CA SER A 58 19.49 -18.02 0.12
C SER A 58 20.28 -17.25 -0.94
N ARG A 59 19.85 -16.03 -1.30
CA ARG A 59 20.46 -15.17 -2.33
C ARG A 59 21.54 -14.27 -1.74
N LYS A 60 22.49 -14.85 -1.01
CA LYS A 60 23.57 -14.13 -0.29
C LYS A 60 24.52 -13.35 -1.19
N ASP A 61 24.50 -13.63 -2.49
CA ASP A 61 25.25 -12.94 -3.54
C ASP A 61 24.66 -11.56 -3.89
N ARG A 62 23.38 -11.32 -3.56
CA ARG A 62 22.68 -10.05 -3.86
C ARG A 62 21.99 -9.44 -2.66
N LEU A 63 21.53 -10.25 -1.71
CA LEU A 63 20.78 -9.82 -0.53
C LEU A 63 21.53 -10.14 0.76
N GLU A 64 21.43 -9.23 1.72
CA GLU A 64 21.80 -9.45 3.11
C GLU A 64 20.58 -9.22 4.02
N LYS A 65 20.52 -9.96 5.13
CA LYS A 65 19.49 -9.77 6.15
C LYS A 65 19.78 -8.48 6.94
N ALA A 66 18.79 -7.61 7.04
CA ALA A 66 18.88 -6.34 7.74
C ALA A 66 18.33 -6.48 9.17
N ASN A 67 19.22 -6.73 10.15
CA ASN A 67 18.80 -7.08 11.52
C ASN A 67 18.42 -5.89 12.42
N VAL A 68 18.78 -4.64 12.06
CA VAL A 68 18.56 -3.48 12.94
C VAL A 68 18.28 -2.22 12.13
N ILE A 69 17.22 -1.50 12.50
CA ILE A 69 17.01 -0.08 12.17
C ILE A 69 16.78 0.64 13.50
N ASP A 70 17.25 1.87 13.62
CA ASP A 70 16.71 2.81 14.60
C ASP A 70 15.25 3.09 14.24
N HIS A 71 14.34 2.36 14.89
CA HIS A 71 12.93 2.56 14.68
C HIS A 71 12.54 3.94 15.18
N ASN A 72 11.77 4.66 14.36
CA ASN A 72 11.11 5.88 14.75
C ASN A 72 9.60 5.70 14.64
N ILE A 73 8.85 6.74 14.97
CA ILE A 73 7.38 6.73 14.96
C ILE A 73 6.77 6.36 13.58
N TYR A 74 7.54 6.41 12.50
CA TYR A 74 7.12 6.07 11.14
C TYR A 74 7.60 4.68 10.67
N THR A 75 8.46 4.00 11.43
CA THR A 75 9.03 2.69 11.03
C THR A 75 8.87 1.60 12.10
N GLU A 76 8.24 1.94 13.22
CA GLU A 76 7.97 1.03 14.34
C GLU A 76 7.11 -0.17 13.92
N TYR A 77 6.12 0.04 13.06
CA TYR A 77 5.21 -0.99 12.55
C TYR A 77 5.93 -2.12 11.77
N LYS A 78 7.14 -1.85 11.29
CA LYS A 78 7.98 -2.81 10.56
C LYS A 78 8.73 -3.76 11.51
N ARG A 79 8.63 -3.57 12.84
CA ARG A 79 9.35 -4.37 13.84
C ARG A 79 8.85 -5.81 13.86
N GLY A 80 9.79 -6.75 13.96
CA GLY A 80 9.50 -8.18 14.05
C GLY A 80 9.30 -8.88 12.71
N PHE A 81 9.25 -8.14 11.60
CA PHE A 81 9.15 -8.71 10.26
C PHE A 81 10.53 -8.97 9.63
N PRO A 82 10.69 -10.00 8.78
CA PRO A 82 11.91 -10.22 8.02
C PRO A 82 12.26 -9.04 7.12
N ARG A 83 13.53 -8.63 7.12
CA ARG A 83 14.03 -7.50 6.32
C ARG A 83 15.31 -7.86 5.60
N PHE A 84 15.40 -7.40 4.36
CA PHE A 84 16.50 -7.68 3.46
C PHE A 84 16.97 -6.41 2.77
N ARG A 85 18.22 -6.40 2.34
CA ARG A 85 18.82 -5.28 1.65
C ARG A 85 19.65 -5.77 0.49
N PHE A 86 19.62 -5.06 -0.63
CA PHE A 86 20.54 -5.32 -1.71
C PHE A 86 21.96 -4.89 -1.32
N LEU A 87 22.94 -5.74 -1.62
CA LEU A 87 24.36 -5.41 -1.38
C LEU A 87 24.80 -4.17 -2.16
N SER A 88 24.21 -3.93 -3.34
CA SER A 88 24.44 -2.76 -4.19
C SER A 88 23.77 -1.49 -3.70
N GLN A 89 22.70 -1.58 -2.88
CA GLN A 89 21.91 -0.44 -2.45
C GLN A 89 21.67 -0.46 -0.95
N ARG A 90 22.43 0.39 -0.23
CA ARG A 90 22.46 0.33 1.23
C ARG A 90 21.36 1.10 1.97
N LEU A 91 20.53 1.88 1.27
CA LEU A 91 19.59 2.81 1.90
C LEU A 91 18.16 2.26 2.04
N SER A 92 17.70 1.42 1.11
CA SER A 92 16.33 0.89 1.12
C SER A 92 16.33 -0.59 1.49
N CYS A 93 15.36 -1.00 2.30
CA CYS A 93 15.12 -2.41 2.62
C CYS A 93 13.92 -2.97 1.87
N VAL A 94 13.86 -4.29 1.79
CA VAL A 94 12.65 -5.07 1.48
C VAL A 94 12.14 -5.61 2.81
N VAL A 95 10.85 -5.41 3.09
CA VAL A 95 10.19 -5.91 4.32
C VAL A 95 9.09 -6.89 3.93
N LEU A 96 9.07 -8.06 4.58
CA LEU A 96 8.06 -9.09 4.37
C LEU A 96 7.01 -9.05 5.48
N PHE A 97 5.80 -8.62 5.15
CA PHE A 97 4.62 -8.66 6.01
C PHE A 97 3.77 -9.90 5.72
N THR A 98 2.85 -10.20 6.65
CA THR A 98 1.83 -11.22 6.46
C THR A 98 0.51 -10.60 6.01
N ASP A 99 -0.27 -11.35 5.23
CA ASP A 99 -1.64 -11.00 4.84
C ASP A 99 -2.57 -10.81 6.04
N ARG A 100 -2.39 -11.58 7.11
CA ARG A 100 -3.10 -11.36 8.39
C ARG A 100 -2.79 -10.00 9.01
N TYR A 101 -1.53 -9.60 9.04
CA TYR A 101 -1.14 -8.29 9.56
C TYR A 101 -1.67 -7.16 8.68
N CYS A 102 -1.57 -7.31 7.35
CA CYS A 102 -2.09 -6.33 6.39
C CYS A 102 -3.62 -6.37 6.22
N GLN A 103 -4.32 -7.29 6.89
CA GLN A 103 -5.77 -7.50 6.77
C GLN A 103 -6.22 -7.83 5.33
N LEU A 104 -5.36 -8.55 4.59
CA LEU A 104 -5.58 -8.98 3.22
C LEU A 104 -5.85 -10.50 3.09
N ASP A 105 -6.01 -11.24 4.19
CA ASP A 105 -6.35 -12.68 4.16
C ASP A 105 -7.80 -12.92 3.67
N PRO A 106 -8.05 -13.72 2.60
CA PRO A 106 -7.09 -14.45 1.79
C PRO A 106 -6.46 -13.60 0.66
N LEU A 107 -5.12 -13.57 0.66
CA LEU A 107 -4.32 -12.66 -0.18
C LEU A 107 -4.68 -12.66 -1.68
N PRO A 108 -4.85 -13.81 -2.36
CA PRO A 108 -5.09 -13.83 -3.81
C PRO A 108 -6.38 -13.12 -4.24
N THR A 109 -7.36 -13.01 -3.35
CA THR A 109 -8.65 -12.38 -3.66
C THR A 109 -8.59 -10.85 -3.61
N HIS A 110 -7.56 -10.31 -2.97
CA HIS A 110 -7.39 -8.87 -2.73
C HIS A 110 -6.30 -8.25 -3.61
N ILE A 111 -5.76 -8.98 -4.59
CA ILE A 111 -4.82 -8.45 -5.59
C ILE A 111 -5.60 -8.07 -6.86
N ILE A 112 -5.22 -6.96 -7.48
CA ILE A 112 -5.79 -6.49 -8.75
C ILE A 112 -5.40 -7.46 -9.87
N SER A 113 -6.37 -7.83 -10.71
CA SER A 113 -6.10 -8.72 -11.83
C SER A 113 -5.38 -8.00 -12.97
N HIS A 114 -4.63 -8.74 -13.77
CA HIS A 114 -3.98 -8.19 -14.95
C HIS A 114 -4.99 -7.61 -15.98
N GLU A 115 -6.18 -8.19 -16.07
CA GLU A 115 -7.26 -7.72 -16.96
C GLU A 115 -7.75 -6.31 -16.58
N GLU A 116 -7.84 -6.00 -15.28
CA GLU A 116 -8.20 -4.66 -14.81
C GLU A 116 -7.14 -3.62 -15.20
N HIS A 117 -5.86 -4.00 -15.23
CA HIS A 117 -4.78 -3.13 -15.70
C HIS A 117 -4.83 -2.88 -17.22
N GLN A 118 -5.28 -3.85 -18.02
CA GLN A 118 -5.39 -3.70 -19.48
C GLN A 118 -6.48 -2.72 -19.90
N THR A 119 -7.54 -2.60 -19.08
CA THR A 119 -8.66 -1.69 -19.33
C THR A 119 -8.49 -0.34 -18.61
N ALA A 120 -7.35 -0.14 -17.94
CA ALA A 120 -7.08 1.06 -17.15
C ALA A 120 -7.08 2.32 -18.03
N MET A 121 -7.82 3.35 -17.60
CA MET A 121 -7.84 4.66 -18.27
C MET A 121 -6.83 5.66 -17.69
N GLY A 122 -6.08 5.25 -16.66
CA GLY A 122 -5.02 6.05 -16.07
C GLY A 122 -4.59 5.56 -14.68
N TYR A 123 -3.42 6.02 -14.25
CA TYR A 123 -2.84 5.74 -12.95
C TYR A 123 -2.64 7.03 -12.14
N SER A 124 -2.43 6.89 -10.83
CA SER A 124 -2.04 8.00 -9.96
C SER A 124 -0.77 8.70 -10.48
N LYS A 125 -0.68 10.03 -10.33
CA LYS A 125 0.55 10.76 -10.67
C LYS A 125 1.68 10.46 -9.68
N GLU A 126 1.33 10.15 -8.43
CA GLU A 126 2.25 9.93 -7.32
C GLU A 126 3.10 8.64 -7.48
N ILE A 127 2.73 7.74 -8.39
CA ILE A 127 3.52 6.54 -8.70
C ILE A 127 4.29 6.65 -10.03
N LEU A 128 3.87 7.53 -10.94
CA LEU A 128 4.43 7.63 -12.29
C LEU A 128 5.86 8.20 -12.32
N ASP A 129 6.25 8.93 -11.29
CA ASP A 129 7.63 9.40 -11.12
C ASP A 129 8.61 8.27 -10.79
N SER A 130 8.10 7.13 -10.31
CA SER A 130 8.91 5.99 -9.88
C SER A 130 8.77 4.75 -10.79
N VAL A 131 7.62 4.59 -11.44
CA VAL A 131 7.28 3.37 -12.18
C VAL A 131 6.49 3.73 -13.45
N SER A 132 6.88 3.21 -14.60
CA SER A 132 6.14 3.44 -15.86
C SER A 132 4.79 2.70 -15.87
N ILE A 133 3.89 3.09 -16.78
CA ILE A 133 2.56 2.47 -16.93
C ILE A 133 2.66 0.94 -17.15
N ASP A 134 3.54 0.50 -18.06
CA ASP A 134 3.75 -0.92 -18.35
C ASP A 134 4.30 -1.69 -17.15
N GLN A 135 5.16 -1.02 -16.37
CA GLN A 135 5.74 -1.58 -15.16
C GLN A 135 4.70 -1.71 -14.05
N ILE A 136 3.81 -0.73 -13.87
CA ILE A 136 2.70 -0.78 -12.89
C ILE A 136 1.79 -1.98 -13.15
N ALA A 137 1.44 -2.23 -14.42
CA ALA A 137 0.57 -3.35 -14.81
C ALA A 137 1.16 -4.75 -14.50
N ALA A 138 2.46 -4.83 -14.22
CA ALA A 138 3.15 -6.04 -13.82
C ALA A 138 3.29 -6.18 -12.29
N LEU A 139 2.94 -5.15 -11.51
CA LEU A 139 3.03 -5.18 -10.06
C LEU A 139 1.77 -5.80 -9.43
N PRO A 140 1.91 -6.74 -8.48
CA PRO A 140 0.77 -7.27 -7.76
C PRO A 140 0.33 -6.26 -6.69
N LEU A 141 -0.58 -5.37 -7.05
CA LEU A 141 -1.08 -4.29 -6.19
C LEU A 141 -2.42 -4.69 -5.54
N PRO A 142 -2.72 -4.18 -4.33
CA PRO A 142 -3.91 -4.55 -3.59
C PRO A 142 -5.12 -3.80 -4.13
N ARG A 143 -6.31 -4.38 -4.02
CA ARG A 143 -7.58 -3.68 -4.20
C ARG A 143 -7.74 -2.60 -3.13
N PHE A 144 -8.40 -1.51 -3.48
CA PHE A 144 -8.49 -0.32 -2.62
C PHE A 144 -9.29 -0.59 -1.35
N ALA A 145 -10.50 -1.15 -1.48
CA ALA A 145 -11.39 -1.37 -0.35
C ALA A 145 -10.74 -2.23 0.76
N PRO A 146 -10.20 -3.43 0.50
CA PRO A 146 -9.55 -4.23 1.54
C PRO A 146 -8.30 -3.56 2.10
N LEU A 147 -7.50 -2.85 1.28
CA LEU A 147 -6.34 -2.08 1.77
C LEU A 147 -6.77 -0.99 2.78
N PHE A 148 -7.73 -0.15 2.39
CA PHE A 148 -8.21 0.94 3.23
C PHE A 148 -8.87 0.43 4.51
N MET A 149 -9.77 -0.55 4.39
CA MET A 149 -10.44 -1.18 5.52
C MET A 149 -9.43 -1.86 6.45
N GLY A 150 -8.37 -2.44 5.89
CA GLY A 150 -7.26 -3.02 6.63
C GLY A 150 -6.56 -2.02 7.52
N PHE A 151 -6.20 -0.84 7.00
CA PHE A 151 -5.62 0.23 7.81
C PHE A 151 -6.57 0.72 8.91
N CYS A 152 -7.86 0.88 8.61
CA CYS A 152 -8.86 1.23 9.63
C CYS A 152 -8.90 0.19 10.75
N ARG A 153 -8.99 -1.10 10.41
CA ARG A 153 -9.03 -2.19 11.39
C ARG A 153 -7.75 -2.25 12.21
N THR A 154 -6.58 -2.20 11.57
CA THR A 154 -5.29 -2.21 12.28
C THR A 154 -5.23 -1.09 13.31
N TYR A 155 -5.64 0.13 12.96
CA TYR A 155 -5.68 1.22 13.93
C TYR A 155 -6.66 0.96 15.08
N ILE A 156 -7.88 0.47 14.79
CA ILE A 156 -8.86 0.16 15.84
C ILE A 156 -8.33 -0.90 16.81
N GLU A 157 -7.73 -1.98 16.29
CA GLU A 157 -7.27 -3.13 17.08
C GLU A 157 -5.98 -2.84 17.85
N THR A 158 -5.03 -2.12 17.26
CA THR A 158 -3.66 -2.00 17.80
C THR A 158 -3.27 -0.58 18.19
N GLN A 159 -4.08 0.42 17.84
CA GLN A 159 -3.74 1.86 17.99
C GLN A 159 -2.47 2.27 17.23
N GLU A 160 -2.10 1.53 16.18
CA GLU A 160 -0.94 1.84 15.36
C GLU A 160 -1.18 3.14 14.55
N ILE A 161 -0.43 4.19 14.91
CA ILE A 161 -0.59 5.54 14.34
C ILE A 161 -0.28 5.56 12.83
N THR A 162 0.69 4.76 12.37
CA THR A 162 1.03 4.67 10.94
C THR A 162 -0.12 4.15 10.10
N ALA A 163 -0.93 3.22 10.62
CA ALA A 163 -2.15 2.76 9.96
C ALA A 163 -3.21 3.87 9.90
N ALA A 164 -3.38 4.66 10.97
CA ALA A 164 -4.30 5.80 10.96
C ALA A 164 -3.89 6.87 9.92
N ILE A 165 -2.59 7.18 9.84
CA ILE A 165 -2.03 8.11 8.85
C ILE A 165 -2.26 7.57 7.43
N ALA A 166 -1.97 6.29 7.19
CA ALA A 166 -2.21 5.67 5.88
C ALA A 166 -3.68 5.74 5.46
N ALA A 167 -4.61 5.44 6.38
CA ALA A 167 -6.05 5.58 6.14
C ALA A 167 -6.45 7.03 5.83
N GLU A 168 -5.93 8.02 6.57
CA GLU A 168 -6.20 9.43 6.31
C GLU A 168 -5.71 9.86 4.93
N LEU A 169 -4.49 9.48 4.56
CA LEU A 169 -3.92 9.78 3.26
C LEU A 169 -4.71 9.15 2.11
N LEU A 170 -5.26 7.95 2.28
CA LEU A 170 -6.14 7.32 1.27
C LEU A 170 -7.49 8.03 1.16
N VAL A 171 -8.06 8.54 2.26
CA VAL A 171 -9.28 9.36 2.23
C VAL A 171 -9.07 10.62 1.38
N ASP A 172 -7.91 11.26 1.55
CA ASP A 172 -7.55 12.48 0.85
C ASP A 172 -7.16 12.20 -0.61
N GLY A 173 -6.32 11.19 -0.83
CA GLY A 173 -5.79 10.79 -2.12
C GLY A 173 -6.86 10.25 -3.07
N MET A 174 -7.87 9.55 -2.54
CA MET A 174 -8.97 8.96 -3.32
C MET A 174 -10.29 9.72 -3.25
N ASN A 175 -10.30 10.89 -2.60
CA ASN A 175 -11.50 11.71 -2.38
C ASN A 175 -12.69 10.89 -1.86
N LEU A 176 -12.47 10.11 -0.79
CA LEU A 176 -13.54 9.31 -0.20
C LEU A 176 -14.61 10.21 0.41
N ASP A 177 -15.84 9.74 0.34
CA ASP A 177 -17.02 10.36 0.93
C ASP A 177 -17.74 9.36 1.84
N GLY A 178 -18.71 9.85 2.61
CA GLY A 178 -19.42 9.02 3.57
C GLY A 178 -20.30 7.95 2.92
N GLU A 179 -20.73 8.15 1.67
CA GLU A 179 -21.53 7.17 0.93
C GLU A 179 -20.66 5.98 0.54
N TRP A 180 -19.45 6.24 0.02
CA TRP A 180 -18.47 5.21 -0.26
C TRP A 180 -18.18 4.37 1.00
N CYS A 181 -17.93 5.01 2.16
CA CYS A 181 -17.69 4.28 3.41
C CYS A 181 -18.90 3.41 3.82
N ARG A 182 -20.12 3.96 3.80
CA ARG A 182 -21.32 3.19 4.19
C ARG A 182 -21.62 2.02 3.26
N THR A 183 -21.15 2.07 2.01
CA THR A 183 -21.34 1.00 1.02
C THR A 183 -20.37 -0.16 1.23
N HIS A 184 -19.14 0.12 1.69
CA HIS A 184 -18.07 -0.88 1.76
C HIS A 184 -17.90 -1.54 3.14
N PHE A 185 -18.21 -0.84 4.23
CA PHE A 185 -18.11 -1.43 5.57
C PHE A 185 -19.37 -2.24 5.92
N HIS A 186 -19.17 -3.43 6.48
CA HIS A 186 -20.26 -4.26 6.99
C HIS A 186 -20.77 -3.76 8.35
N ALA A 187 -22.00 -4.16 8.71
CA ALA A 187 -22.59 -3.82 10.01
C ALA A 187 -21.75 -4.29 11.21
N SER A 188 -20.96 -5.35 11.05
CA SER A 188 -20.04 -5.85 12.07
C SER A 188 -18.76 -5.02 12.23
N GLN A 189 -18.52 -4.04 11.36
CA GLN A 189 -17.31 -3.20 11.33
C GLN A 189 -17.65 -1.74 11.70
N ILE A 190 -18.50 -1.56 12.70
CA ILE A 190 -19.05 -0.24 13.05
C ILE A 190 -17.98 0.71 13.57
N ASP A 191 -16.98 0.20 14.28
CA ASP A 191 -15.89 1.02 14.83
C ASP A 191 -14.94 1.48 13.73
N GLU A 192 -14.60 0.60 12.79
CA GLU A 192 -13.83 0.96 11.60
C GLU A 192 -14.58 1.95 10.70
N LEU A 193 -15.89 1.75 10.51
CA LEU A 193 -16.74 2.70 9.77
C LEU A 193 -16.78 4.07 10.46
N ASN A 194 -16.97 4.11 11.78
CA ASN A 194 -16.98 5.37 12.54
C ASN A 194 -15.64 6.09 12.43
N PHE A 195 -14.53 5.36 12.44
CA PHE A 195 -13.21 5.91 12.22
C PHE A 195 -13.08 6.50 10.80
N ALA A 196 -13.44 5.75 9.76
CA ALA A 196 -13.40 6.22 8.38
C ALA A 196 -14.28 7.47 8.16
N LEU A 197 -15.50 7.49 8.69
CA LEU A 197 -16.40 8.65 8.62
C LEU A 197 -15.83 9.89 9.31
N ARG A 198 -15.09 9.71 10.42
CA ARG A 198 -14.39 10.81 11.10
C ARG A 198 -13.29 11.40 10.21
N LEU A 199 -12.50 10.56 9.55
CA LEU A 199 -11.45 11.00 8.61
C LEU A 199 -12.04 11.77 7.42
N VAL A 200 -13.14 11.27 6.85
CA VAL A 200 -13.86 11.94 5.76
C VAL A 200 -14.39 13.31 6.21
N LYS A 201 -14.96 13.39 7.43
CA LYS A 201 -15.50 14.64 7.99
C LYS A 201 -14.43 15.71 8.18
N SER A 202 -13.21 15.33 8.58
CA SER A 202 -12.09 16.27 8.78
C SER A 202 -11.29 16.58 7.50
N LYS A 203 -11.64 15.99 6.36
CA LYS A 203 -10.90 16.19 5.09
C LYS A 203 -10.78 17.64 4.65
N GLY A 204 -11.86 18.41 4.77
CA GLY A 204 -11.86 19.83 4.37
C GLY A 204 -10.87 20.67 5.18
N SER A 205 -10.60 20.32 6.44
CA SER A 205 -9.64 21.07 7.28
C SER A 205 -8.17 20.75 6.99
N ARG A 206 -7.89 19.78 6.12
CA ARG A 206 -6.51 19.42 5.71
C ARG A 206 -6.04 20.14 4.46
N ILE A 207 -6.93 20.85 3.75
CA ILE A 207 -6.54 21.70 2.62
C ILE A 207 -5.81 22.92 3.18
N ALA A 208 -4.53 23.06 2.85
CA ALA A 208 -3.77 24.22 3.29
C ALA A 208 -4.28 25.50 2.61
N ASP A 209 -4.38 26.61 3.35
CA ASP A 209 -4.90 27.90 2.86
C ASP A 209 -4.15 28.44 1.61
N PHE A 210 -2.92 28.00 1.40
CA PHE A 210 -2.06 28.39 0.28
C PHE A 210 -1.97 27.33 -0.84
N SER A 211 -2.72 26.23 -0.71
CA SER A 211 -2.77 25.18 -1.72
C SER A 211 -3.68 25.64 -2.88
N PRO A 212 -3.30 25.38 -4.15
CA PRO A 212 -4.20 25.58 -5.28
C PRO A 212 -5.32 24.51 -5.34
N ASN A 213 -5.35 23.57 -4.40
CA ASN A 213 -6.26 22.44 -4.46
C ASN A 213 -7.68 22.81 -4.00
N GLU A 214 -8.67 22.41 -4.78
CA GLU A 214 -10.08 22.71 -4.56
C GLU A 214 -10.87 21.54 -3.95
N VAL A 215 -10.36 20.29 -4.05
CA VAL A 215 -11.10 19.09 -3.63
C VAL A 215 -10.57 18.47 -2.34
N THR A 216 -9.28 18.16 -2.29
CA THR A 216 -8.59 17.63 -1.10
C THR A 216 -7.17 18.17 -1.04
N CYS A 217 -6.43 17.91 0.04
CA CYS A 217 -5.01 18.28 0.12
C CYS A 217 -4.12 17.58 -0.93
N SER A 218 -4.63 16.56 -1.64
CA SER A 218 -3.93 15.80 -2.68
C SER A 218 -4.52 15.95 -4.09
N ILE A 219 -5.69 16.58 -4.23
CA ILE A 219 -6.44 16.63 -5.49
C ILE A 219 -6.78 18.07 -5.85
N VAL A 220 -6.28 18.49 -7.02
CA VAL A 220 -6.36 19.89 -7.44
C VAL A 220 -7.78 20.27 -7.81
N ASP A 221 -8.46 19.47 -8.62
CA ASP A 221 -9.76 19.81 -9.20
C ASP A 221 -10.69 18.60 -9.34
N HIS A 222 -11.94 18.86 -9.73
CA HIS A 222 -12.95 17.83 -9.92
C HIS A 222 -12.65 16.86 -11.07
N GLN A 223 -11.88 17.28 -12.09
CA GLN A 223 -11.50 16.40 -13.20
C GLN A 223 -10.51 15.34 -12.72
N GLU A 224 -9.52 15.74 -11.91
CA GLU A 224 -8.60 14.82 -11.24
C GLU A 224 -9.37 13.88 -10.29
N ALA A 225 -10.32 14.40 -9.51
CA ALA A 225 -11.16 13.60 -8.61
C ALA A 225 -11.94 12.50 -9.35
N GLN A 226 -12.43 12.76 -10.56
CA GLN A 226 -13.10 11.76 -11.39
C GLN A 226 -12.13 10.76 -12.01
N ARG A 227 -10.92 11.20 -12.35
CA ARG A 227 -9.88 10.37 -12.97
C ARG A 227 -9.34 9.33 -11.99
N ILE A 228 -9.04 9.71 -10.76
CA ILE A 228 -8.48 8.80 -9.74
C ILE A 228 -9.45 7.67 -9.38
N ARG A 229 -10.77 7.89 -9.45
CA ARG A 229 -11.79 6.84 -9.23
C ARG A 229 -11.80 5.77 -10.33
N LYS A 230 -11.01 5.94 -11.40
CA LYS A 230 -10.84 4.98 -12.49
C LYS A 230 -9.52 4.19 -12.40
N ILE A 231 -8.75 4.39 -11.34
CA ILE A 231 -7.55 3.59 -11.07
C ILE A 231 -7.99 2.13 -10.86
N PRO A 232 -7.33 1.14 -11.51
CA PRO A 232 -7.68 -0.28 -11.33
C PRO A 232 -7.66 -0.68 -9.85
N GLY A 233 -8.64 -1.49 -9.43
CA GLY A 233 -8.78 -1.93 -8.04
C GLY A 233 -9.55 -0.98 -7.12
N PHE A 234 -9.97 0.21 -7.57
CA PHE A 234 -10.77 1.14 -6.76
C PHE A 234 -12.23 0.70 -6.59
N SER A 235 -12.84 0.19 -7.66
CA SER A 235 -14.26 -0.18 -7.75
C SER A 235 -14.62 -1.45 -6.99
#